data_AF-A0A4U8VY79-F1
#
_entry.id   AF-A0A4U8VY79-F1
#
_cell.length_a   1.000
_cell.length_b   1.000
_cell.length_c   1.000
_cell.angle_alpha   90.00
_cell.angle_beta   90.00
_cell.angle_gamma   90.00
#
_symmetry.space_group_name_H-M   'P 1'
#
loop_
_entity.id
_entity.type
_entity.pdbx_description
1 polymer ?
#
loop_
_entity_poly.entity_id
_entity_poly.type
_entity_poly.pdbx_seq_one_letter_code
_entity_poly.pdbx_strand_id
1 'polypeptide(L)'
;MVGFVAGLPFMFQMVERQWQIELPKYLRPRTETPKLTVGHGGCFACIYSVKGAGGYQMFGLTPLPIFDPQQKHSVFRDSMVLFRPGDIVKFRPVDVAEYAQLEAAVERGEDVYTSVPVDFELKEFLADPEAYNKQLLGALDAR
;
A
#
# COMPACT_ATOMS: atom_id res chain seq x y z
N MET A 1 0.67 4.71 -9.76
CA MET A 1 -0.63 4.83 -10.47
C MET A 1 -1.71 4.28 -9.57
N VAL A 2 -2.94 4.80 -9.60
CA VAL A 2 -4.08 4.24 -8.87
C VAL A 2 -5.17 3.93 -9.89
N GLY A 3 -5.67 2.69 -9.93
CA GLY A 3 -6.65 2.26 -10.93
C GLY A 3 -6.57 0.79 -11.31
N PHE A 4 -7.06 0.42 -12.51
CA PHE A 4 -7.28 -0.96 -13.01
C PHE A 4 -8.47 -1.68 -12.35
N VAL A 5 -8.44 -1.86 -11.03
CA VAL A 5 -9.56 -2.43 -10.26
C VAL A 5 -9.76 -1.59 -9.00
N ALA A 6 -10.91 -0.93 -8.88
CA ALA A 6 -11.41 -0.24 -7.67
C ALA A 6 -10.32 0.38 -6.76
N GLY A 7 -9.58 1.38 -7.24
CA GLY A 7 -8.60 2.09 -6.41
C GLY A 7 -7.31 1.32 -6.08
N LEU A 8 -7.03 0.21 -6.77
CA LEU A 8 -5.79 -0.55 -6.61
C LEU A 8 -4.55 0.33 -6.89
N PRO A 9 -3.60 0.41 -5.96
CA PRO A 9 -2.35 1.15 -6.17
C PRO A 9 -1.33 0.27 -6.89
N PHE A 10 -0.71 0.81 -7.93
CA PHE A 10 0.56 0.32 -8.47
C PHE A 10 1.68 1.18 -7.92
N MET A 11 2.55 0.55 -7.13
CA MET A 11 3.63 1.19 -6.40
C MET A 11 4.98 0.67 -6.92
N PHE A 12 5.94 1.59 -6.99
CA PHE A 12 7.35 1.26 -7.24
C PHE A 12 8.14 1.33 -5.95
N GLN A 13 9.20 0.55 -5.89
CA GLN A 13 10.12 0.54 -4.76
C GLN A 13 11.04 1.76 -4.83
N MET A 14 11.08 2.56 -3.75
CA MET A 14 11.96 3.73 -3.64
C MET A 14 13.38 3.34 -3.19
N VAL A 15 13.92 2.26 -3.72
CA VAL A 15 15.27 1.78 -3.42
C VAL A 15 16.06 1.59 -4.71
N GLU A 16 17.40 1.61 -4.61
CA GLU A 16 18.25 1.31 -5.75
C GLU A 16 17.94 -0.08 -6.32
N ARG A 17 18.23 -0.25 -7.61
CA ARG A 17 17.83 -1.44 -8.37
C ARG A 17 18.34 -2.74 -7.74
N GLN A 18 19.55 -2.80 -7.20
CA GLN A 18 20.06 -4.04 -6.60
C GLN A 18 19.31 -4.48 -5.34
N TRP A 19 18.53 -3.58 -4.72
CA TRP A 19 17.71 -3.86 -3.55
C TRP A 19 16.25 -4.12 -3.89
N GLN A 20 15.85 -3.94 -5.15
CA GLN A 20 14.48 -4.18 -5.57
C GLN A 20 14.18 -5.67 -5.56
N ILE A 21 13.07 -6.03 -4.93
CA ILE A 21 12.45 -7.34 -5.14
C ILE A 21 11.91 -7.33 -6.57
N GLU A 22 12.28 -8.33 -7.37
CA GLU A 22 11.74 -8.52 -8.72
C GLU A 22 11.28 -9.97 -8.90
N LEU A 23 10.01 -10.17 -9.24
CA LEU A 23 9.42 -11.51 -9.37
C LEU A 23 8.47 -11.59 -10.58
N PRO A 24 8.43 -12.70 -11.33
CA PRO A 24 7.50 -12.81 -12.44
C PRO A 24 6.05 -12.86 -11.95
N LYS A 25 5.13 -12.41 -12.79
CA LYS A 25 3.71 -12.72 -12.63
C LYS A 25 3.47 -14.22 -12.83
N TYR A 26 2.39 -14.74 -12.26
CA TYR A 26 1.89 -16.08 -12.55
C TYR A 26 1.66 -16.23 -14.06
N LEU A 27 2.11 -17.36 -14.63
CA LEU A 27 1.88 -17.69 -16.05
C LEU A 27 0.38 -17.77 -16.38
N ARG A 28 -0.40 -18.31 -15.44
CA ARG A 28 -1.87 -18.30 -15.47
C ARG A 28 -2.37 -17.57 -14.22
N PRO A 29 -3.03 -16.42 -14.36
CA PRO A 29 -3.49 -15.66 -13.20
C PRO A 29 -4.49 -16.48 -12.39
N ARG A 30 -4.50 -16.25 -11.07
CA ARG A 30 -5.56 -16.78 -10.22
C ARG A 30 -6.88 -16.16 -10.64
N THR A 31 -7.94 -16.97 -10.68
CA THR A 31 -9.30 -16.48 -10.86
C THR A 31 -9.81 -15.75 -9.62
N GLU A 32 -9.25 -16.10 -8.46
CA GLU A 32 -9.59 -15.52 -7.17
C GLU A 32 -8.34 -15.20 -6.35
N THR A 33 -8.17 -13.91 -6.03
CA THR A 33 -7.22 -13.35 -5.07
C THR A 33 -8.03 -12.70 -3.96
N PRO A 34 -7.76 -13.00 -2.68
CA PRO A 34 -8.48 -12.38 -1.56
C PRO A 34 -8.38 -10.85 -1.59
N LYS A 35 -9.41 -10.17 -1.08
CA LYS A 35 -9.35 -8.72 -0.85
C LYS A 35 -8.17 -8.40 0.07
N LEU A 36 -7.60 -7.22 -0.10
CA LEU A 36 -6.48 -6.66 0.66
C LEU A 36 -5.18 -7.47 0.58
N THR A 37 -5.05 -8.36 -0.41
CA THR A 37 -3.78 -9.04 -0.70
C THR A 37 -2.73 -8.02 -1.11
N VAL A 38 -1.56 -8.06 -0.47
CA VAL A 38 -0.35 -7.38 -0.93
C VAL A 38 0.31 -8.28 -1.97
N GLY A 39 0.47 -7.75 -3.18
CA GLY A 39 1.02 -8.48 -4.32
C GLY A 39 2.30 -7.87 -4.85
N HIS A 40 3.18 -8.71 -5.41
CA HIS A 40 4.39 -8.28 -6.12
C HIS A 40 4.49 -8.90 -7.53
N GLY A 41 4.82 -8.13 -8.55
CA GLY A 41 4.93 -8.60 -9.93
C GLY A 41 5.74 -7.66 -10.80
N GLY A 42 6.77 -8.19 -11.47
CA GLY A 42 7.87 -7.38 -11.99
C GLY A 42 8.59 -6.71 -10.82
N CYS A 43 8.83 -5.40 -10.92
CA CYS A 43 9.32 -4.54 -9.84
C CYS A 43 8.20 -3.82 -9.07
N PHE A 44 6.93 -4.13 -9.36
CA PHE A 44 5.77 -3.43 -8.81
C PHE A 44 5.18 -4.16 -7.60
N ALA A 45 4.76 -3.37 -6.61
CA ALA A 45 3.87 -3.81 -5.55
C ALA A 45 2.44 -3.30 -5.80
N CYS A 46 1.44 -4.05 -5.34
CA CYS A 46 0.05 -3.62 -5.33
C CYS A 46 -0.70 -4.11 -4.08
N ILE A 47 -1.88 -3.55 -3.85
CA ILE A 47 -2.85 -4.07 -2.89
C ILE A 47 -4.17 -4.32 -3.64
N TYR A 48 -4.64 -5.56 -3.64
CA TYR A 48 -5.90 -5.94 -4.30
C TYR A 48 -7.08 -5.41 -3.49
N SER A 49 -7.65 -4.27 -3.86
CA SER A 49 -8.72 -3.60 -3.10
C SER A 49 -9.98 -4.44 -2.91
N VAL A 50 -10.32 -5.27 -3.89
CA VAL A 50 -11.46 -6.19 -3.88
C VAL A 50 -11.02 -7.60 -4.26
N LYS A 51 -11.84 -8.60 -3.88
CA LYS A 51 -11.66 -9.97 -4.35
C LYS A 51 -11.80 -10.02 -5.88
N GLY A 52 -10.87 -10.67 -6.57
CA GLY A 52 -10.90 -10.78 -8.03
C GLY A 52 -9.71 -11.52 -8.62
N ALA A 53 -9.62 -11.56 -9.94
CA ALA A 53 -8.50 -12.22 -10.62
C ALA A 53 -7.17 -11.48 -10.35
N GLY A 54 -6.08 -12.23 -10.21
CA GLY A 54 -4.78 -11.65 -9.86
C GLY A 54 -3.60 -12.50 -10.31
N GLY A 55 -2.61 -11.84 -10.91
CA GLY A 55 -1.42 -12.49 -11.45
C GLY A 55 -0.13 -12.22 -10.66
N TYR A 56 -0.17 -11.38 -9.63
CA TYR A 56 1.04 -11.05 -8.85
C TYR A 56 1.31 -12.14 -7.81
N GLN A 57 2.57 -12.30 -7.41
CA GLN A 57 2.96 -13.11 -6.25
C GLN A 57 2.33 -12.55 -4.99
N MET A 58 1.74 -13.39 -4.15
CA MET A 58 1.07 -12.94 -2.92
C MET A 58 2.07 -12.93 -1.76
N PHE A 59 2.21 -11.78 -1.10
CA PHE A 59 3.17 -11.58 0.00
C PHE A 59 2.50 -11.54 1.37
N GLY A 60 1.21 -11.19 1.42
CA GLY A 60 0.45 -11.11 2.67
C GLY A 60 -0.87 -10.39 2.48
N LEU A 61 -1.48 -10.02 3.60
CA LEU A 61 -2.74 -9.26 3.66
C LEU A 61 -2.51 -8.01 4.51
N THR A 62 -3.21 -6.92 4.18
CA THR A 62 -3.36 -5.77 5.08
C THR A 62 -4.75 -5.82 5.73
N PRO A 63 -4.88 -5.53 7.04
CA PRO A 63 -6.20 -5.46 7.69
C PRO A 63 -6.96 -4.19 7.31
N LEU A 64 -6.26 -3.19 6.76
CA LEU A 64 -6.82 -1.87 6.51
C LEU A 64 -7.46 -1.77 5.12
N PRO A 65 -8.72 -1.34 5.01
CA PRO A 65 -9.35 -1.11 3.71
C PRO A 65 -8.62 0.01 2.98
N ILE A 66 -8.57 -0.09 1.65
CA ILE A 66 -7.98 0.93 0.77
C ILE A 66 -9.01 1.51 -0.21
N PHE A 67 -10.21 0.94 -0.20
CA PHE A 67 -11.34 1.30 -1.02
C PHE A 67 -12.61 1.05 -0.21
N ASP A 68 -13.43 2.09 -0.07
CA ASP A 68 -14.73 2.01 0.59
C ASP A 68 -15.77 2.83 -0.19
N PRO A 69 -16.62 2.19 -1.01
CA PRO A 69 -17.65 2.88 -1.79
C PRO A 69 -18.79 3.41 -0.92
N GLN A 70 -18.91 2.94 0.33
CA GLN A 70 -19.91 3.42 1.29
C GLN A 70 -19.36 4.55 2.17
N GLN A 71 -18.06 4.85 2.08
CA GLN A 71 -17.35 5.90 2.81
C GLN A 71 -17.71 5.90 4.32
N LYS A 72 -17.79 4.72 4.91
CA LYS A 72 -18.13 4.52 6.32
C LYS A 72 -17.04 5.04 7.25
N HIS A 73 -15.79 4.97 6.79
CA HIS A 73 -14.64 5.48 7.52
C HIS A 73 -14.34 6.95 7.20
N SER A 74 -13.93 7.72 8.20
CA SER A 74 -13.62 9.16 8.05
C SER A 74 -12.57 9.46 6.98
N VAL A 75 -11.56 8.60 6.86
CA VAL A 75 -10.48 8.70 5.84
C VAL A 75 -11.01 8.69 4.40
N PHE A 76 -12.19 8.11 4.16
CA PHE A 76 -12.80 8.03 2.84
C PHE A 76 -13.84 9.13 2.58
N ARG A 77 -13.99 10.14 3.45
CA ARG A 77 -15.03 11.19 3.30
C ARG A 77 -14.94 11.96 1.98
N ASP A 78 -13.73 12.23 1.51
CA ASP A 78 -13.52 13.02 0.29
C ASP A 78 -13.29 12.13 -0.95
N SER A 79 -13.02 10.84 -0.75
CA SER A 79 -12.75 9.89 -1.82
C SER A 79 -13.01 8.46 -1.35
N MET A 80 -13.69 7.65 -2.17
CA MET A 80 -13.85 6.21 -1.92
C MET A 80 -12.53 5.43 -1.99
N VAL A 81 -11.45 6.03 -2.48
CA VAL A 81 -10.12 5.42 -2.65
C VAL A 81 -9.12 6.09 -1.71
N LEU A 82 -8.35 5.29 -0.97
CA LEU A 82 -7.38 5.77 0.02
C LEU A 82 -6.21 6.53 -0.63
N PHE A 83 -5.68 5.98 -1.72
CA PHE A 83 -4.45 6.47 -2.34
C PHE A 83 -4.70 7.45 -3.48
N ARG A 84 -3.81 8.42 -3.60
CA ARG A 84 -3.68 9.33 -4.74
C ARG A 84 -2.40 9.04 -5.51
N PRO A 85 -2.34 9.34 -6.82
CA PRO A 85 -1.08 9.29 -7.55
C PRO A 85 -0.02 10.17 -6.88
N GLY A 86 1.14 9.60 -6.59
CA GLY A 86 2.25 10.28 -5.92
C GLY A 86 2.37 9.99 -4.42
N ASP A 87 1.34 9.39 -3.80
CA ASP A 87 1.47 8.97 -2.40
C ASP A 87 2.58 7.91 -2.24
N ILE A 88 3.35 8.04 -1.16
CA ILE A 88 4.42 7.13 -0.78
C ILE A 88 3.89 6.18 0.30
N VAL A 89 4.07 4.88 0.10
CA VAL A 89 3.51 3.85 0.99
C VAL A 89 4.63 3.08 1.68
N LYS A 90 4.55 3.03 3.02
CA LYS A 90 5.40 2.18 3.84
C LYS A 90 4.58 1.05 4.45
N PHE A 91 4.94 -0.19 4.13
CA PHE A 91 4.39 -1.35 4.80
C PHE A 91 5.04 -1.52 6.18
N ARG A 92 4.22 -1.83 7.19
CA ARG A 92 4.69 -2.22 8.53
C ARG A 92 4.30 -3.68 8.76
N PRO A 93 5.24 -4.56 9.11
CA PRO A 93 4.88 -5.91 9.50
C PRO A 93 4.06 -5.88 10.79
N VAL A 94 3.01 -6.69 10.83
CA VAL A 94 2.17 -6.91 12.00
C VAL A 94 2.05 -8.41 12.24
N ASP A 95 1.89 -8.82 13.49
CA ASP A 95 1.56 -10.20 13.81
C ASP A 95 0.05 -10.46 13.70
N VAL A 96 -0.37 -11.70 13.93
CA VAL A 96 -1.78 -12.12 13.83
C VAL A 96 -2.66 -11.44 14.88
N ALA A 97 -2.14 -11.18 16.08
CA ALA A 97 -2.90 -10.56 17.15
C ALA A 97 -3.16 -9.09 16.84
N GLU A 98 -2.13 -8.36 16.41
CA GLU A 98 -2.24 -6.97 15.99
C GLU A 98 -3.12 -6.84 14.73
N TYR A 99 -3.01 -7.77 13.77
CA TYR A 99 -3.90 -7.80 12.61
C TYR A 99 -5.37 -7.84 13.02
N ALA A 100 -5.73 -8.75 13.93
CA ALA A 100 -7.10 -8.89 14.41
C ALA A 100 -7.59 -7.66 15.18
N GLN A 101 -6.70 -7.01 15.94
CA GLN A 101 -7.01 -5.75 16.63
C GLN A 101 -7.30 -4.62 15.66
N LEU A 102 -6.47 -4.47 14.61
CA LEU A 102 -6.65 -3.46 13.57
C LEU A 102 -7.94 -3.70 12.77
N GLU A 103 -8.25 -4.95 12.43
CA GLU A 103 -9.49 -5.30 11.75
C GLU A 103 -10.72 -4.90 12.59
N ALA A 104 -10.72 -5.22 13.89
CA ALA A 104 -11.79 -4.83 14.79
C ALA A 104 -11.89 -3.30 14.99
N ALA A 105 -10.75 -2.58 14.98
CA ALA A 105 -10.72 -1.12 15.06
C ALA A 105 -11.31 -0.45 13.81
N VAL A 106 -11.00 -0.99 12.61
CA VAL A 106 -11.63 -0.57 11.34
C VAL A 106 -13.15 -0.75 11.41
N GLU A 107 -13.63 -1.89 11.92
CA GLU A 107 -15.07 -2.16 12.04
C GLU A 107 -15.78 -1.16 12.97
N ARG A 108 -15.08 -0.66 14.00
CA ARG A 108 -15.57 0.39 14.89
C ARG A 108 -15.44 1.80 14.30
N GLY A 109 -14.79 1.96 13.15
CA GLY A 109 -14.55 3.25 12.51
C GLY A 109 -13.47 4.09 13.18
N GLU A 110 -12.54 3.46 13.90
CA GLU A 110 -11.42 4.13 14.55
C GLU A 110 -10.35 4.56 13.54
N ASP A 111 -9.74 5.73 13.74
CA ASP A 111 -8.65 6.18 12.87
C ASP A 111 -7.38 5.34 13.07
N VAL A 112 -7.20 4.35 12.20
CA VAL A 112 -6.10 3.39 12.19
C VAL A 112 -5.02 3.71 11.13
N TYR A 113 -5.15 4.84 10.44
CA TYR A 113 -4.24 5.20 9.35
C TYR A 113 -3.22 6.24 9.79
N THR A 114 -1.94 5.93 9.62
CA THR A 114 -0.86 6.90 9.79
C THR A 114 -0.49 7.51 8.44
N SER A 115 -0.69 8.81 8.30
CA SER A 115 -0.26 9.58 7.13
C SER A 115 0.24 10.96 7.55
N VAL A 116 1.21 11.48 6.79
CA VAL A 116 1.76 12.83 6.93
C VAL A 116 1.97 13.42 5.53
N PRO A 117 1.68 14.72 5.32
CA PRO A 117 2.03 15.38 4.06
C PRO A 117 3.55 15.55 3.98
N VAL A 118 4.10 15.29 2.78
CA VAL A 118 5.52 15.50 2.47
C VAL A 118 5.65 16.11 1.09
N ASP A 119 6.64 16.96 0.91
CA ASP A 119 7.06 17.44 -0.41
C ASP A 119 8.18 16.54 -0.92
N PHE A 120 7.96 15.94 -2.10
CA PHE A 120 8.93 15.03 -2.71
C PHE A 120 9.80 15.74 -3.74
N GLU A 121 11.11 15.72 -3.51
CA GLU A 121 12.12 16.34 -4.38
C GLU A 121 12.94 15.27 -5.10
N LEU A 122 12.63 15.06 -6.38
CA LEU A 122 13.24 14.00 -7.19
C LEU A 122 14.78 14.12 -7.26
N LYS A 123 15.31 15.35 -7.34
CA LYS A 123 16.76 15.57 -7.44
C LYS A 123 17.48 15.13 -6.16
N GLU A 124 16.89 15.40 -5.01
CA GLU A 124 17.45 15.01 -3.71
C GLU A 124 17.36 13.50 -3.51
N PHE A 125 16.20 12.91 -3.84
CA PHE A 125 16.03 11.46 -3.82
C PHE A 125 17.05 10.74 -4.71
N LEU A 126 17.30 11.22 -5.93
CA LEU A 126 18.26 10.59 -6.84
C LEU A 126 19.73 10.79 -6.42
N ALA A 127 20.03 11.80 -5.60
CA ALA A 127 21.38 12.04 -5.11
C ALA A 127 21.78 11.06 -3.99
N ASP A 128 20.85 10.73 -3.09
CA ASP A 128 21.02 9.73 -2.03
C ASP A 128 19.67 9.13 -1.62
N PRO A 129 19.21 8.04 -2.28
CA PRO A 129 17.91 7.43 -1.98
C PRO A 129 17.79 6.91 -0.55
N GLU A 130 18.89 6.45 0.05
CA GLU A 130 18.88 5.88 1.40
C GLU A 130 18.68 6.98 2.45
N ALA A 131 19.46 8.07 2.37
CA ALA A 131 19.30 9.20 3.27
C ALA A 131 17.93 9.86 3.11
N TYR A 132 17.47 10.02 1.87
CA TYR A 132 16.16 10.62 1.59
C TYR A 132 15.01 9.80 2.18
N ASN A 133 15.06 8.47 2.05
CA ASN A 133 14.06 7.60 2.66
C ASN A 133 14.08 7.68 4.20
N LYS A 134 15.26 7.80 4.83
CA LYS A 134 15.36 8.00 6.28
C LYS A 134 14.69 9.30 6.73
N GLN A 135 14.85 10.38 5.97
CA GLN A 135 14.16 11.65 6.21
C GLN A 135 12.63 11.50 6.11
N LEU A 136 12.13 10.85 5.04
CA LEU A 136 10.70 10.60 4.86
C LEU A 136 10.12 9.75 6.01
N LEU A 137 10.83 8.72 6.43
CA LEU A 137 10.42 7.87 7.55
C LEU A 137 10.41 8.64 8.87
N GLY A 138 11.40 9.50 9.11
CA GLY A 138 11.43 10.37 10.29
C GLY A 138 10.22 11.29 10.37
N ALA A 139 9.72 11.80 9.25
CA ALA A 139 8.50 12.60 9.21
C ALA A 139 7.25 11.78 9.55
N LEU A 140 7.19 10.51 9.13
CA LEU A 140 6.06 9.60 9.40
C LEU A 140 6.02 9.14 10.88
N ASP A 141 7.19 8.88 11.46
CA ASP A 141 7.34 8.35 12.83
C ASP A 141 7.26 9.44 13.93
N ALA A 142 7.31 10.73 13.56
CA ALA A 142 7.21 11.85 14.50
C ALA A 142 5.77 12.17 14.96
N ARG A 143 4.78 11.36 14.60
CA ARG A 143 3.36 11.52 14.91
C ARG A 143 2.90 10.68 16.09
#